data_AF-A0A6L7UU31-F1
#
_entry.id   AF-A0A6L7UU31-F1
#
_cell.length_a   1.000
_cell.length_b   1.000
_cell.length_c   1.000
_cell.angle_alpha   90.00
_cell.angle_beta   90.00
_cell.angle_gamma   90.00
#
_symmetry.space_group_name_H-M   'P 1'
#
loop_
_entity.id
_entity.type
_entity.pdbx_description
1 polymer ?
#
loop_
_entity_poly.entity_id
_entity_poly.type
_entity_poly.pdbx_seq_one_letter_code
_entity_poly.pdbx_strand_id
1 'polypeptide(L)'
;MKIRLTVTVDFDVARAARRYARGRGVSLSSLVEGSLKEMIQDEELSFAERWRGQFRAARRDDPRYGVMARKYVLLGWAAVAGVVNADRAASLT
;
A
#
# COMPACT_ATOMS: atom_id res chain seq x y z
N MET A 1 7.73 13.22 -17.86
CA MET A 1 6.78 13.87 -18.79
C MET A 1 5.71 14.61 -17.97
N LYS A 2 5.09 15.68 -18.48
CA LYS A 2 4.04 16.44 -17.77
C LYS A 2 2.69 16.29 -18.49
N ILE A 3 1.61 16.17 -17.72
CA ILE A 3 0.23 16.09 -18.22
C ILE A 3 -0.49 17.38 -17.80
N ARG A 4 -1.37 17.92 -18.66
CA ARG A 4 -2.18 19.10 -18.34
C ARG A 4 -3.43 18.66 -17.57
N LEU A 5 -3.62 19.23 -16.38
CA LEU A 5 -4.81 19.05 -15.55
C LEU A 5 -5.55 20.39 -15.46
N THR A 6 -6.86 20.36 -15.72
CA THR A 6 -7.76 21.51 -15.49
C THR A 6 -8.59 21.20 -14.25
N VAL A 7 -8.62 22.13 -13.29
CA VAL A 7 -9.39 21.99 -12.04
C VAL A 7 -10.31 23.19 -11.86
N THR A 8 -11.49 22.93 -11.32
CA THR A 8 -12.42 23.99 -10.88
C THR A 8 -12.16 24.24 -9.40
N VAL A 9 -11.92 25.50 -9.05
CA VAL A 9 -11.67 25.95 -7.68
C VAL A 9 -12.34 27.30 -7.47
N ASP A 10 -12.61 27.65 -6.22
CA ASP A 10 -13.15 28.96 -5.88
C ASP A 10 -12.20 30.08 -6.32
N PHE A 11 -12.80 31.19 -6.76
CA PHE A 11 -12.06 32.34 -7.28
C PHE A 11 -11.05 32.90 -6.27
N ASP A 12 -11.47 33.03 -5.02
CA ASP A 12 -10.62 33.58 -3.96
C ASP A 12 -9.47 32.64 -3.61
N VAL A 13 -9.70 31.33 -3.66
CA VAL A 13 -8.66 30.31 -3.47
C VAL A 13 -7.63 30.39 -4.60
N ALA A 14 -8.07 30.49 -5.86
CA ALA A 14 -7.16 30.66 -6.99
C ALA A 14 -6.31 31.94 -6.87
N ARG A 15 -6.93 33.04 -6.42
CA ARG A 15 -6.24 34.32 -6.22
C ARG A 15 -5.21 34.23 -5.10
N ALA A 16 -5.59 33.67 -3.95
CA ALA A 16 -4.71 33.48 -2.80
C ALA A 16 -3.52 32.56 -3.16
N ALA A 17 -3.77 31.44 -3.82
CA ALA A 17 -2.74 30.48 -4.22
C ALA A 17 -1.73 31.09 -5.20
N ARG A 18 -2.17 31.91 -6.17
CA ARG A 18 -1.26 32.64 -7.07
C ARG A 18 -0.40 33.64 -6.32
N ARG A 19 -0.97 34.38 -5.37
CA ARG A 19 -0.21 35.33 -4.54
C ARG A 19 0.85 34.62 -3.70
N TYR A 20 0.46 33.50 -3.10
CA TYR A 20 1.35 32.66 -2.31
C TYR A 20 2.52 32.09 -3.12
N ALA A 21 2.24 31.56 -4.32
CA ALA A 21 3.26 31.04 -5.23
C ALA A 21 4.26 32.14 -5.63
N ARG A 22 3.76 33.33 -6.01
CA ARG A 22 4.61 34.49 -6.34
C ARG A 22 5.47 34.94 -5.15
N GLY A 23 4.91 34.98 -3.95
CA GLY A 23 5.65 35.34 -2.74
C GLY A 23 6.82 34.40 -2.43
N ARG A 24 6.81 33.19 -3.01
CA ARG A 24 7.88 32.19 -2.88
C ARG A 24 8.72 32.02 -4.14
N GLY A 25 8.50 32.85 -5.17
CA GLY A 25 9.24 32.76 -6.44
C GLY A 25 8.95 31.49 -7.24
N VAL A 26 7.83 30.81 -7.01
CA VAL A 26 7.43 29.58 -7.71
C VAL A 26 6.16 29.78 -8.53
N SER A 27 5.94 28.90 -9.51
CA SER A 27 4.69 28.88 -10.27
C SER A 27 3.57 28.19 -9.48
N LEU A 28 2.32 28.53 -9.80
CA LEU A 28 1.15 27.83 -9.23
C LEU A 28 1.16 26.34 -9.58
N SER A 29 1.57 25.98 -10.80
CA SER A 29 1.66 24.58 -11.22
C SER A 29 2.70 23.80 -10.42
N SER A 30 3.86 24.40 -10.11
CA SER A 30 4.88 23.80 -9.26
C SER A 30 4.40 23.62 -7.83
N LEU A 31 3.64 24.59 -7.31
CA LEU A 31 3.05 24.52 -5.98
C LEU A 31 2.05 23.35 -5.89
N VAL A 32 1.11 23.28 -6.84
CA VAL A 32 0.10 22.22 -6.88
C VAL A 32 0.76 20.85 -7.05
N GLU A 33 1.76 20.72 -7.93
CA GLU A 33 2.49 19.46 -8.09
C GLU A 33 3.21 19.04 -6.79
N GLY A 34 3.78 19.98 -6.04
CA GLY A 34 4.41 19.70 -4.75
C GLY A 34 3.43 19.11 -3.76
N SER A 35 2.29 19.78 -3.55
CA SER A 35 1.25 19.32 -2.64
C SER A 35 0.65 17.96 -3.06
N LEU A 36 0.43 17.75 -4.36
CA LEU A 36 -0.04 16.44 -4.86
C LEU A 36 1.00 15.34 -4.60
N LYS A 37 2.30 15.62 -4.73
CA LYS A 37 3.34 14.64 -4.40
C LYS A 37 3.40 14.32 -2.92
N GLU A 38 3.28 15.32 -2.05
CA GLU A 38 3.25 15.11 -0.60
C GLU A 38 2.08 14.21 -0.22
N MET A 39 0.88 14.47 -0.75
CA MET A 39 -0.30 13.63 -0.51
C MET A 39 -0.12 12.19 -1.02
N ILE A 40 0.51 12.01 -2.19
CA ILE A 40 0.80 10.67 -2.73
C ILE A 40 1.89 9.96 -1.93
N GLN A 41 2.88 10.68 -1.38
CA GLN A 41 3.91 10.08 -0.54
C GLN A 41 3.35 9.62 0.82
N ASP A 42 2.38 10.34 1.36
CA ASP A 42 1.62 9.89 2.53
C ASP A 42 0.72 8.68 2.19
N GLU A 43 0.28 8.55 0.94
CA GLU A 43 -0.46 7.39 0.40
C GLU A 43 0.43 6.28 -0.19
N GLU A 44 1.76 6.43 -0.25
CA GLU A 44 2.64 5.36 -0.73
C GLU A 44 2.48 4.19 0.24
N LEU A 45 1.74 3.18 -0.24
CA LEU A 45 1.48 1.91 0.42
C LEU A 45 2.66 1.57 1.31
N SER A 46 2.38 1.43 2.62
CA SER A 46 3.39 1.03 3.59
C SER A 46 4.18 -0.15 3.02
N PHE A 47 5.44 -0.33 3.42
CA PHE A 47 6.26 -1.44 2.91
C PHE A 47 5.47 -2.78 2.91
N ALA A 48 4.69 -3.05 3.95
CA ALA A 48 3.82 -4.21 4.03
C ALA A 48 2.74 -4.29 2.93
N GLU A 49 2.10 -3.17 2.59
CA GLU A 49 1.10 -3.07 1.53
C GLU A 49 1.69 -3.21 0.13
N ARG A 50 2.83 -2.58 -0.13
CA ARG A 50 3.52 -2.67 -1.42
C ARG A 50 3.90 -4.12 -1.75
N TRP A 51 4.26 -4.91 -0.74
CA TRP A 51 4.71 -6.30 -0.91
C TRP A 51 3.62 -7.35 -0.61
N ARG A 52 2.41 -6.94 -0.22
CA ARG A 52 1.31 -7.85 0.12
C ARG A 52 0.91 -8.67 -1.11
N GLY A 53 0.95 -10.00 -0.99
CA GLY A 53 0.58 -10.91 -2.08
C GLY A 53 1.61 -11.02 -3.23
N GLN A 54 2.64 -10.17 -3.25
CA GLN A 54 3.73 -10.25 -4.23
C GLN A 54 4.91 -11.10 -3.74
N PHE A 55 4.96 -11.42 -2.45
CA PHE A 55 5.98 -12.31 -1.90
C PHE A 55 5.73 -13.77 -2.32
N ARG A 56 6.47 -14.22 -3.33
CA ARG A 56 6.53 -15.65 -3.69
C ARG A 56 7.67 -16.29 -2.92
N ALA A 57 7.33 -17.14 -1.96
CA ALA A 57 8.32 -17.90 -1.24
C ALA A 57 9.07 -18.80 -2.23
N ALA A 58 10.39 -18.63 -2.34
CA ALA A 58 11.23 -19.52 -3.12
C ALA A 58 11.24 -20.89 -2.41
N ARG A 59 10.32 -21.77 -2.83
CA ARG A 59 10.24 -23.15 -2.33
C ARG A 59 11.58 -23.81 -2.57
N ARG A 60 12.20 -24.26 -1.49
CA ARG A 60 13.42 -25.05 -1.50
C ARG A 60 13.16 -26.27 -0.62
N ASP A 61 13.75 -27.41 -0.98
CA ASP A 61 13.83 -28.60 -0.13
C ASP A 61 14.83 -28.37 1.02
N ASP A 62 14.65 -27.26 1.73
CA ASP A 62 15.45 -26.86 2.89
C ASP A 62 14.61 -27.08 4.16
N PRO A 63 15.09 -27.85 5.15
CA PRO A 63 14.42 -28.02 6.44
C PRO A 63 14.01 -26.69 7.11
N ARG A 64 14.77 -25.60 6.89
CA ARG A 64 14.47 -24.25 7.40
C ARG A 64 13.22 -23.65 6.76
N TYR A 65 12.96 -23.95 5.48
CA TYR A 65 11.73 -23.54 4.81
C TYR A 65 10.50 -24.13 5.51
N GLY A 66 10.56 -25.43 5.85
CA GLY A 66 9.46 -26.11 6.55
C GLY A 66 9.13 -25.50 7.91
N VAL A 67 10.16 -25.10 8.68
CA VAL A 67 9.97 -24.43 9.98
C VAL A 67 9.34 -23.04 9.80
N MET A 68 9.83 -22.24 8.86
CA MET A 68 9.33 -20.89 8.61
C MET A 68 7.92 -20.88 8.02
N ALA A 69 7.62 -21.83 7.13
CA ALA A 69 6.28 -21.98 6.56
C ALA A 69 5.24 -22.34 7.63
N ARG A 70 5.58 -23.24 8.57
CA ARG A 70 4.71 -23.53 9.73
C ARG A 70 4.46 -22.31 10.61
N LYS A 71 5.50 -21.49 10.84
CA LYS A 71 5.42 -20.32 11.72
C LYS A 71 4.65 -19.14 11.11
N TYR A 72 4.76 -18.90 9.80
CA TYR A 72 4.28 -17.65 9.18
C TYR A 72 3.29 -17.82 8.02
N VAL A 73 3.23 -18.98 7.37
CA VAL A 73 2.38 -19.20 6.18
C VAL A 73 1.12 -19.99 6.52
N LEU A 74 1.25 -21.04 7.33
CA LEU A 74 0.12 -21.91 7.73
C LEU A 74 -0.82 -21.26 8.75
N LEU A 75 -0.37 -20.26 9.51
CA LEU A 75 -1.21 -19.50 10.45
C LEU A 75 -2.11 -18.46 9.76
N GLY A 76 -1.84 -18.10 8.50
CA GLY A 76 -2.65 -17.14 7.74
C GLY A 76 -3.81 -17.77 6.95
N TRP A 77 -3.71 -19.05 6.58
CA TRP A 77 -4.75 -19.77 5.82
C TRP A 77 -5.85 -20.36 6.71
N ALA A 78 -5.57 -20.63 8.00
CA ALA A 78 -6.57 -21.12 8.94
C ALA A 78 -7.66 -20.08 9.25
N ALA A 79 -7.37 -18.78 9.11
CA ALA A 79 -8.33 -17.71 9.33
C ALA A 79 -9.25 -17.43 8.11
N VAL A 80 -8.86 -17.87 6.91
CA VAL A 80 -9.61 -17.62 5.66
C VAL A 80 -10.41 -18.84 5.22
N ALA A 81 -9.95 -20.05 5.54
CA ALA A 81 -10.68 -21.28 5.25
C ALA A 81 -11.50 -21.72 6.46
N GLY A 82 -12.66 -21.09 6.65
CA GLY A 82 -13.77 -21.75 7.33
C GLY A 82 -14.18 -22.97 6.51
N VAL A 83 -13.56 -24.12 6.82
CA VAL A 83 -13.88 -25.52 6.47
C VAL A 83 -12.57 -26.29 6.59
N VAL A 84 -12.37 -26.98 7.71
CA VAL A 84 -12.01 -28.41 7.70
C VAL A 84 -12.69 -29.06 8.89
N ASN A 85 -13.52 -30.03 8.51
CA ASN A 85 -14.42 -30.84 9.29
C ASN A 85 -13.66 -31.79 10.24
N ALA A 86 -14.11 -31.84 11.49
CA ALA A 86 -14.47 -32.99 12.34
C ALA A 86 -13.85 -34.41 12.22
N ASP A 87 -12.93 -34.75 11.32
CA ASP A 87 -12.50 -36.15 11.12
C ASP A 87 -11.15 -36.54 11.73
N ARG A 88 -10.80 -35.94 12.88
CA ARG A 88 -9.60 -36.36 13.63
C ARG A 88 -9.85 -36.69 15.10
N ALA A 89 -11.08 -37.11 15.43
CA ALA A 89 -11.46 -37.59 16.76
C ALA A 89 -11.67 -39.12 16.85
N ALA A 90 -11.14 -39.90 15.90
CA ALA A 90 -11.22 -41.36 15.95
C ALA A 90 -9.84 -42.01 15.68
N SER A 91 -8.91 -41.83 16.62
CA SER A 91 -7.75 -42.71 16.79
C SER A 91 -7.14 -42.49 18.18
N LEU A 92 -7.99 -42.63 19.20
CA LEU A 92 -7.60 -42.88 20.58
C LEU A 92 -8.64 -43.81 21.20
N THR A 93 -8.56 -45.09 20.83
CA THR A 93 -8.82 -46.30 21.63
C THR A 93 -8.49 -47.51 20.78
#